data_AF-A0A3B8L5T4-F1
#
_entry.id   AF-A0A3B8L5T4-F1
#
_cell.length_a   1.000
_cell.length_b   1.000
_cell.length_c   1.000
_cell.angle_alpha   90.00
_cell.angle_beta   90.00
_cell.angle_gamma   90.00
#
_symmetry.space_group_name_H-M   'P 1'
#
loop_
_entity.id
_entity.type
_entity.pdbx_description
1 polymer ?
#
loop_
_entity_poly.entity_id
_entity_poly.type
_entity_poly.pdbx_seq_one_letter_code
_entity_poly.pdbx_strand_id
1 'polypeptide(L)' 'MAELSRQQVQYAPRNVRLKQIERAERFVDRLHPERFYAYGDVCEEVTGYRSEKYPDLRLTGGEVIRDLRCLVEDLSDS' A
#
# COMPACT_ATOMS: atom_id res chain seq x y z
N MET A 1 -31.32 12.90 -2.46
CA MET A 1 -29.86 12.87 -2.79
C MET A 1 -29.01 12.62 -1.53
N ALA A 2 -29.42 11.75 -0.58
CA ALA A 2 -28.70 11.56 0.69
C ALA A 2 -28.30 10.09 0.99
N GLU A 3 -28.71 9.15 0.13
CA GLU A 3 -28.45 7.71 0.32
C GLU A 3 -27.09 7.27 -0.22
N LEU A 4 -26.66 7.85 -1.34
CA LEU A 4 -25.33 7.59 -1.92
C LEU A 4 -24.18 8.01 -0.99
N SER A 5 -24.32 9.16 -0.33
CA SER A 5 -23.28 9.70 0.56
C SER A 5 -23.09 8.82 1.80
N ARG A 6 -24.18 8.30 2.37
CA ARG A 6 -24.13 7.39 3.53
C ARG A 6 -23.53 6.03 3.18
N GLN A 7 -23.84 5.50 1.99
CA GLN A 7 -23.19 4.28 1.50
C GLN A 7 -21.71 4.51 1.19
N GLN A 8 -21.33 5.64 0.60
CA GLN A 8 -19.92 5.92 0.34
C GLN A 8 -19.09 6.02 1.63
N VAL A 9 -19.62 6.54 2.74
CA VAL A 9 -18.91 6.58 4.02
C VAL A 9 -18.71 5.20 4.64
N GLN A 10 -19.68 4.29 4.51
CA GLN A 10 -19.60 2.95 5.08
C GLN A 10 -18.75 1.98 4.23
N TYR A 11 -18.68 2.21 2.91
CA TYR A 11 -17.88 1.42 1.96
C TYR A 11 -16.52 2.05 1.60
N ALA A 12 -16.26 3.30 1.99
CA ALA A 12 -14.98 3.98 1.81
C ALA A 12 -13.77 3.21 2.39
N PRO A 13 -13.84 2.59 3.59
CA PRO A 13 -12.70 1.85 4.13
C PRO A 13 -12.36 0.64 3.27
N ARG A 14 -13.37 -0.15 2.88
CA ARG A 14 -13.17 -1.35 2.05
C ARG A 14 -12.61 -1.02 0.67
N ASN A 15 -13.12 0.02 0.02
CA ASN A 15 -12.62 0.44 -1.29
C ASN A 15 -11.17 0.95 -1.23
N VAL A 16 -10.78 1.63 -0.15
CA VAL A 16 -9.38 2.03 0.07
C VAL A 16 -8.49 0.79 0.29
N ARG A 17 -8.93 -0.18 1.11
CA ARG A 17 -8.19 -1.44 1.30
C ARG A 17 -7.99 -2.20 -0.01
N LEU A 18 -9.05 -2.38 -0.80
CA LEU A 18 -8.97 -3.05 -2.11
C LEU A 18 -7.99 -2.35 -3.06
N LYS A 19 -7.98 -1.01 -3.09
CA LYS A 19 -7.00 -0.25 -3.87
C LYS A 19 -5.57 -0.42 -3.37
N GLN A 20 -5.37 -0.45 -2.05
CA GLN A 20 -4.05 -0.66 -1.47
C GLN A 20 -3.53 -2.07 -1.76
N ILE A 21 -4.40 -3.09 -1.67
CA ILE A 21 -4.10 -4.46 -2.08
C ILE A 21 -3.68 -4.50 -3.56
N GLU A 22 -4.53 -3.99 -4.45
CA GLU A 22 -4.25 -3.98 -5.91
C GLU A 22 -2.93 -3.27 -6.23
N ARG A 23 -2.65 -2.14 -5.57
CA ARG A 23 -1.41 -1.39 -5.74
C ARG A 23 -0.20 -2.14 -5.19
N ALA A 24 -0.32 -2.75 -4.02
CA ALA A 24 0.74 -3.53 -3.40
C ALA A 24 1.11 -4.73 -4.26
N GLU A 25 0.13 -5.51 -4.74
CA GLU A 25 0.35 -6.65 -5.65
C GLU A 25 1.08 -6.21 -6.93
N ARG A 26 0.57 -5.18 -7.61
CA ARG A 26 1.23 -4.63 -8.82
C ARG A 26 2.62 -4.06 -8.55
N PHE A 27 2.87 -3.55 -7.36
CA PHE A 27 4.18 -3.02 -7.03
C PHE A 27 5.17 -4.15 -6.78
N VAL A 28 4.77 -5.20 -6.04
CA VAL A 28 5.57 -6.43 -5.84
C VAL A 28 6.06 -7.01 -7.16
N ASP A 29 5.19 -7.10 -8.17
CA ASP A 29 5.55 -7.63 -9.50
C ASP A 29 6.62 -6.80 -10.24
N ARG A 30 6.78 -5.52 -9.87
CA ARG A 30 7.74 -4.58 -10.49
C ARG A 30 9.02 -4.41 -9.67
N LEU A 31 9.06 -4.90 -8.44
CA LEU A 31 10.22 -4.76 -7.55
C LEU A 31 11.33 -5.74 -7.95
N HIS A 32 12.57 -5.28 -7.78
CA HIS A 32 13.75 -6.13 -7.93
C HIS A 32 14.34 -6.41 -6.54
N PRO A 33 14.51 -7.70 -6.14
CA PRO A 33 14.92 -8.05 -4.78
C PRO A 33 16.23 -7.41 -4.30
N GLU A 34 17.18 -7.18 -5.22
CA GLU A 34 18.51 -6.65 -4.93
C GLU A 34 18.60 -5.11 -5.00
N ARG A 35 17.54 -4.42 -5.43
CA ARG A 35 17.52 -2.94 -5.48
C ARG A 35 17.09 -2.35 -4.14
N PHE A 36 17.46 -1.10 -3.91
CA PHE A 36 17.03 -0.34 -2.74
C PHE A 36 15.92 0.64 -3.10
N TYR A 37 14.96 0.76 -2.19
CA TYR A 37 13.78 1.62 -2.33
C TYR A 37 13.66 2.50 -1.09
N ALA A 38 13.39 3.79 -1.28
CA ALA A 38 13.16 4.70 -0.16
C ALA A 38 11.77 4.45 0.45
N TYR A 39 11.68 4.45 1.77
CA TYR A 39 10.43 4.19 2.48
C TYR A 39 9.28 5.11 2.03
N GLY A 40 9.57 6.40 1.83
CA GLY A 40 8.57 7.37 1.37
C GLY A 40 7.98 7.03 -0.02
N ASP A 41 8.81 6.53 -0.94
CA ASP A 41 8.36 6.14 -2.29
C ASP A 41 7.49 4.87 -2.23
N VAL A 42 7.89 3.89 -1.41
CA VAL A 42 7.11 2.67 -1.17
C VAL A 42 5.73 3.00 -0.58
N CYS A 43 5.68 3.89 0.43
CA CYS A 43 4.42 4.35 1.01
C CYS A 43 3.54 5.06 0.00
N GLU A 44 4.12 5.93 -0.84
CA GLU A 44 3.39 6.67 -1.86
C GLU A 44 2.76 5.73 -2.89
N GLU A 45 3.49 4.72 -3.35
CA GLU A 45 2.96 3.78 -4.34
C GLU A 45 1.77 2.97 -3.83
N VAL A 46 1.84 2.51 -2.57
CA VAL A 46 0.76 1.70 -1.99
C VAL A 46 -0.42 2.56 -1.59
N THR A 47 -0.19 3.66 -0.88
CA THR A 47 -1.25 4.43 -0.21
C THR A 47 -1.71 5.66 -0.98
N GLY A 48 -0.91 6.13 -1.95
CA GLY A 48 -1.11 7.43 -2.62
C GLY A 48 -0.67 8.63 -1.79
N TYR A 49 -0.04 8.40 -0.63
CA TYR A 49 0.49 9.43 0.25
C TYR A 49 1.98 9.19 0.51
N ARG A 50 2.80 10.19 0.19
CA ARG A 50 4.23 10.17 0.50
C ARG A 50 4.44 10.45 1.98
N SER A 51 4.94 9.45 2.71
CA SER A 51 5.31 9.61 4.12
C SER A 51 6.61 10.40 4.24
N GLU A 52 6.60 11.45 5.07
CA GLU A 52 7.82 12.20 5.45
C GLU A 52 8.59 11.52 6.60
N LYS A 53 8.04 10.41 7.14
CA LYS A 53 8.70 9.65 8.19
C LYS A 53 9.86 8.85 7.60
N TYR A 54 10.97 8.81 8.35
CA TYR A 54 12.16 8.04 7.98
C TYR A 54 12.69 8.38 6.56
N PRO A 55 13.02 9.65 6.29
CA PRO A 55 13.43 10.09 4.95
C PRO A 55 14.69 9.37 4.42
N ASP A 56 15.57 8.94 5.33
CA ASP A 56 16.81 8.25 4.99
C ASP A 56 16.67 6.72 4.98
N LEU A 57 15.51 6.17 5.35
CA LEU A 57 15.30 4.73 5.40
C LEU A 57 15.18 4.17 3.98
N ARG A 58 16.12 3.29 3.65
CA ARG A 58 16.12 2.49 2.42
C ARG A 58 15.96 1.03 2.77
N LEU A 59 15.06 0.37 2.06
CA LEU A 59 14.74 -1.04 2.19
C LEU A 59 15.25 -1.77 0.95
N THR A 60 15.77 -2.97 1.11
CA THR A 60 16.01 -3.86 -0.02
C THR A 60 14.69 -4.27 -0.65
N GLY A 61 14.69 -4.58 -1.94
CA GLY A 61 13.49 -5.05 -2.63
C GLY A 61 12.95 -6.34 -1.99
N GLY A 62 13.82 -7.21 -1.49
CA GLY A 62 13.42 -8.40 -0.72
C GLY A 62 12.63 -8.06 0.55
N GLU A 63 13.08 -7.07 1.32
CA GLU A 63 12.36 -6.57 2.50
C GLU A 63 11.01 -5.96 2.10
N VAL A 64 11.00 -5.10 1.08
CA VAL A 64 9.75 -4.47 0.60
C VAL A 64 8.75 -5.53 0.13
N ILE A 65 9.17 -6.52 -0.66
CA ILE A 65 8.29 -7.58 -1.16
C ILE A 65 7.68 -8.37 0.01
N ARG A 66 8.48 -8.74 1.02
CA ARG A 66 7.99 -9.45 2.20
C ARG A 66 6.94 -8.60 2.93
N ASP A 67 7.26 -7.35 3.20
CA ASP A 67 6.41 -6.46 3.98
C ASP A 67 5.09 -6.15 3.23
N LEU A 68 5.13 -5.97 1.91
CA LEU A 68 3.93 -5.79 1.08
C LEU A 68 3.06 -7.04 1.02
N ARG A 69 3.63 -8.24 1.04
CA ARG A 69 2.85 -9.48 1.13
C ARG A 69 2.10 -9.59 2.45
N CYS A 70 2.77 -9.32 3.58
CA CYS A 70 2.10 -9.27 4.88
C CYS A 70 0.99 -8.21 4.90
N LEU A 71 1.24 -7.03 4.30
CA LEU A 71 0.20 -6.00 4.19
C LEU A 71 -1.02 -6.48 3.39
N VAL A 72 -0.82 -7.17 2.27
CA VAL A 72 -1.91 -7.72 1.46
C VAL A 72 -2.71 -8.76 2.25
N GLU A 73 -2.03 -9.66 2.96
CA GLU A 73 -2.66 -10.66 3.84
C GLU A 73 -3.52 -9.97 4.93
N ASP A 74 -2.93 -9.04 5.68
CA ASP A 74 -3.63 -8.30 6.75
C ASP A 74 -4.87 -7.53 6.25
N LEU A 75 -4.76 -6.89 5.07
CA LEU A 75 -5.86 -6.13 4.46
C LEU A 75 -6.96 -7.04 3.89
N SER A 76 -6.63 -8.27 3.51
CA SER A 76 -7.56 -9.25 2.97
C SER A 76 -8.33 -9.99 4.05
N ASP A 77 -7.70 -10.25 5.20
CA ASP A 77 -8.30 -10.92 6.36
C ASP A 77 -9.17 -9.99 7.23
N SER A 78 -9.15 -8.68 6.97
CA SER A 78 -9.86 -7.62 7.74
C SER A 78 -11.21 -7.18 7.19
#